data_AF-A0A6F8PQP9-F1
#
_entry.id   AF-A0A6F8PQP9-F1
#
_cell.length_a   1.000
_cell.length_b   1.000
_cell.length_c   1.000
_cell.angle_alpha   90.00
_cell.angle_beta   90.00
_cell.angle_gamma   90.00
#
_symmetry.space_group_name_H-M   'P 1'
#
loop_
_entity.id
_entity.type
_entity.pdbx_description
1 polymer ?
#
loop_
_entity_poly.entity_id
_entity_poly.type
_entity_poly.pdbx_seq_one_letter_code
_entity_poly.pdbx_strand_id
1 'polypeptide(L)'
;MNLLNLKPETRAPFSATVKTLIQKHKIDPNEIFMNVLESQEAPDMNYWMTLVLVQEHFVSPQQEVAKDAAGESVKPLQAACLLQNAGMVAALLELNAFSGSLTDREFQLAARIASQQENEAIMGLLMAYAQEMGNLEPFMRTLQGAPLQ
;
A
#
# COMPACT_ATOMS: atom_id res chain seq x y z
N MET A 1 8.51 -9.08 4.81
CA MET A 1 9.60 -8.08 4.87
C MET A 1 9.03 -6.85 5.55
N ASN A 2 9.60 -6.38 6.64
CA ASN A 2 9.07 -5.20 7.33
C ASN A 2 9.75 -3.92 6.82
N LEU A 3 9.12 -3.27 5.83
CA LEU A 3 9.65 -2.06 5.18
C LEU A 3 9.74 -0.84 6.11
N LEU A 4 8.98 -0.82 7.20
CA LEU A 4 9.00 0.25 8.21
C LEU A 4 9.88 -0.07 9.42
N ASN A 5 10.57 -1.21 9.40
CA ASN A 5 11.42 -1.69 10.50
C ASN A 5 10.71 -1.69 11.88
N LEU A 6 9.41 -1.98 11.88
CA LEU A 6 8.62 -2.09 13.11
C LEU A 6 9.01 -3.34 13.91
N LYS A 7 8.81 -3.25 15.23
CA LYS A 7 9.04 -4.38 16.13
C LYS A 7 7.98 -5.47 15.91
N PRO A 8 8.33 -6.69 15.47
CA PRO A 8 7.35 -7.72 15.18
C PRO A 8 6.47 -8.09 16.39
N GLU A 9 7.00 -7.94 17.60
CA GLU A 9 6.26 -8.18 18.85
C GLU A 9 5.04 -7.28 19.04
N THR A 10 4.95 -6.13 18.37
CA THR A 10 3.78 -5.22 18.49
C THR A 10 2.59 -5.68 17.66
N ARG A 11 2.80 -6.62 16.71
CA ARG A 11 1.75 -7.09 15.81
C ARG A 11 0.65 -7.86 16.52
N ALA A 12 1.01 -8.84 17.35
CA ALA A 12 0.06 -9.71 18.04
C ALA A 12 -0.93 -8.95 18.95
N PRO A 13 -0.49 -8.04 19.84
CA PRO A 13 -1.40 -7.25 20.65
C PRO A 13 -2.27 -6.29 19.81
N PHE A 14 -1.74 -5.76 18.70
CA PHE A 14 -2.50 -4.93 17.77
C PHE A 14 -3.62 -5.72 17.08
N SER A 15 -3.31 -6.88 16.49
CA SER A 15 -4.27 -7.80 15.88
C SER A 15 -5.41 -8.16 16.86
N ALA A 16 -5.09 -8.49 18.10
CA ALA A 16 -6.10 -8.80 19.12
C ALA A 16 -7.07 -7.63 19.38
N THR A 17 -6.57 -6.39 19.36
CA THR A 17 -7.37 -5.18 19.53
C THR A 17 -8.31 -4.97 18.35
N VAL A 18 -7.78 -5.05 17.12
CA VAL A 18 -8.56 -4.92 15.87
C VAL A 18 -9.66 -5.96 15.78
N LYS A 19 -9.33 -7.22 16.05
CA LYS A 19 -10.29 -8.32 16.09
C LYS A 19 -11.42 -8.07 17.09
N THR A 20 -11.07 -7.57 18.28
CA THR A 20 -12.07 -7.23 19.31
C THR A 20 -12.99 -6.11 18.84
N LEU A 21 -12.45 -5.07 18.20
CA LEU A 21 -13.25 -3.96 17.67
C LEU A 21 -14.22 -4.43 16.59
N ILE A 22 -13.74 -5.19 15.61
CA ILE A 22 -14.57 -5.76 14.52
C ILE A 22 -15.69 -6.62 15.08
N GLN A 23 -15.36 -7.57 15.97
CA GLN A 23 -16.34 -8.51 16.53
C GLN A 23 -17.37 -7.83 17.44
N LYS A 24 -16.92 -6.91 18.29
CA LYS A 24 -17.78 -6.25 19.27
C LYS A 24 -18.72 -5.23 18.61
N HIS A 25 -18.21 -4.47 17.64
CA HIS A 25 -18.95 -3.38 17.00
C HIS A 25 -19.56 -3.78 15.66
N LYS A 26 -19.32 -5.01 15.18
CA LYS A 26 -19.84 -5.55 13.92
C LYS A 26 -19.54 -4.64 12.71
N ILE A 27 -18.36 -4.01 12.73
CA ILE A 27 -17.92 -3.12 11.64
C ILE A 27 -17.43 -4.00 10.48
N ASP A 28 -17.78 -3.64 9.24
CA ASP A 28 -17.28 -4.32 8.06
C ASP A 28 -15.77 -4.10 7.90
N PRO A 29 -14.94 -5.15 7.82
CA PRO A 29 -13.51 -5.02 7.55
C PRO A 29 -13.18 -4.20 6.29
N ASN A 30 -14.03 -4.21 5.25
CA ASN A 30 -13.82 -3.41 4.05
C ASN A 30 -14.01 -1.91 4.33
N GLU A 31 -14.96 -1.55 5.20
CA GLU A 31 -15.15 -0.15 5.63
C GLU A 31 -13.93 0.34 6.43
N ILE A 32 -13.39 -0.51 7.32
CA ILE A 32 -12.15 -0.18 8.05
C ILE A 32 -10.99 -0.04 7.07
N PHE A 33 -10.88 -0.90 6.06
CA PHE A 33 -9.84 -0.80 5.03
C PHE A 33 -9.88 0.53 4.28
N MET A 34 -11.08 1.01 3.92
CA MET A 34 -11.26 2.32 3.30
C MET A 34 -10.88 3.47 4.26
N ASN A 35 -11.27 3.38 5.53
CA ASN A 35 -10.88 4.38 6.53
C ASN A 35 -9.35 4.41 6.75
N VAL A 36 -8.69 3.25 6.72
CA VAL A 36 -7.22 3.16 6.79
C VAL A 36 -6.59 3.83 5.58
N LEU A 37 -7.12 3.56 4.38
CA LEU A 37 -6.64 4.14 3.13
C LEU A 37 -6.68 5.67 3.16
N GLU A 38 -7.75 6.25 3.67
CA GLU A 38 -7.97 7.69 3.77
C GLU A 38 -7.19 8.37 4.91
N SER A 39 -6.65 7.60 5.85
CA SER A 39 -5.92 8.12 7.01
C SER A 39 -4.44 8.38 6.71
N GLN A 40 -3.94 9.56 7.10
CA GLN A 40 -2.50 9.88 7.08
C GLN A 40 -1.87 9.95 8.48
N GLU A 41 -2.67 9.79 9.54
CA GLU A 41 -2.27 10.23 10.89
C GLU A 41 -1.21 9.34 11.56
N ALA A 42 -1.17 8.05 11.23
CA ALA A 42 -0.29 7.09 11.89
C ALA A 42 0.18 5.97 10.94
N PRO A 43 1.33 6.14 10.26
CA PRO A 43 1.87 5.15 9.31
C PRO A 43 2.00 3.74 9.89
N ASP A 44 2.50 3.61 11.12
CA ASP A 44 2.67 2.31 11.78
C ASP A 44 1.33 1.60 12.02
N MET A 45 0.29 2.37 12.39
CA MET A 45 -1.06 1.83 12.58
C MET A 45 -1.67 1.42 11.26
N ASN A 46 -1.55 2.25 10.22
CA ASN A 46 -2.05 1.94 8.88
C ASN A 46 -1.40 0.68 8.31
N TYR A 47 -0.08 0.52 8.53
CA TYR A 47 0.66 -0.67 8.14
C TYR A 47 0.11 -1.92 8.83
N TRP A 48 0.03 -1.94 10.17
CA TRP A 48 -0.47 -3.11 10.89
C TRP A 48 -1.93 -3.41 10.60
N MET A 49 -2.77 -2.38 10.50
CA MET A 49 -4.19 -2.52 10.21
C MET A 49 -4.40 -3.15 8.83
N THR A 50 -3.66 -2.68 7.82
CA THR A 50 -3.73 -3.25 6.47
C THR A 50 -3.36 -4.73 6.47
N LEU A 51 -2.25 -5.10 7.12
CA LEU A 51 -1.83 -6.51 7.22
C LEU A 51 -2.89 -7.38 7.91
N VAL A 52 -3.45 -6.92 9.03
CA VAL A 52 -4.47 -7.67 9.78
C VAL A 52 -5.76 -7.82 8.96
N LEU A 53 -6.25 -6.75 8.34
CA LEU A 53 -7.46 -6.78 7.53
C LEU A 53 -7.33 -7.75 6.34
N VAL A 54 -6.18 -7.76 5.68
CA VAL A 54 -5.95 -8.64 4.52
C VAL A 54 -5.73 -10.09 4.96
N GLN A 55 -4.87 -10.32 5.95
CA GLN A 55 -4.44 -11.68 6.31
C GLN A 55 -5.40 -12.41 7.24
N GLU A 56 -6.12 -11.68 8.10
CA GLU A 56 -7.00 -12.28 9.13
C GLU A 56 -8.49 -12.06 8.84
N HIS A 57 -8.83 -11.02 8.08
CA HIS A 57 -10.20 -10.68 7.71
C HIS A 57 -10.48 -10.81 6.21
N PHE A 58 -9.50 -11.28 5.42
CA PHE A 58 -9.63 -11.60 3.99
C PHE A 58 -10.11 -10.44 3.12
N VAL A 59 -9.84 -9.20 3.54
CA VAL A 59 -10.07 -8.02 2.69
C VAL A 59 -9.14 -8.13 1.48
N SER A 60 -9.69 -7.94 0.28
CA SER A 60 -8.89 -8.04 -0.95
C SER A 60 -7.98 -6.82 -1.08
N PRO A 61 -6.65 -6.99 -1.13
CA PRO A 61 -5.72 -5.88 -1.27
C PRO A 61 -5.61 -5.38 -2.73
N GLN A 62 -6.32 -6.00 -3.67
CA GLN A 62 -6.43 -5.59 -5.09
C GLN A 62 -7.87 -5.22 -5.48
N GLN A 63 -8.74 -4.94 -4.50
CA GLN A 63 -10.09 -4.47 -4.75
C GLN A 63 -10.11 -3.13 -5.51
N GLU A 64 -11.18 -2.89 -6.27
CA GLU A 64 -11.43 -1.55 -6.81
C GLU A 64 -11.80 -0.61 -5.67
N VAL A 65 -11.07 0.48 -5.49
CA VAL A 65 -11.36 1.49 -4.46
C VAL A 65 -11.98 2.75 -5.03
N ALA A 66 -11.73 3.04 -6.31
CA ALA A 66 -12.32 4.15 -7.05
C ALA A 66 -12.20 3.91 -8.56
N LYS A 67 -12.71 4.86 -9.36
CA LYS A 67 -12.42 4.96 -10.78
C LYS A 67 -11.79 6.30 -11.09
N ASP A 68 -10.83 6.30 -12.01
CA ASP A 68 -10.22 7.54 -12.49
C ASP A 68 -11.11 8.27 -13.52
N ALA A 69 -10.62 9.39 -14.04
CA ALA A 69 -11.35 10.20 -15.03
C ALA A 69 -11.59 9.46 -16.37
N ALA A 70 -10.79 8.44 -16.68
CA ALA A 70 -10.95 7.58 -17.85
C ALA A 70 -11.87 6.36 -17.57
N GLY A 71 -12.35 6.21 -16.32
CA GLY A 71 -13.17 5.09 -15.89
C GLY A 71 -12.38 3.83 -15.55
N GLU A 72 -11.04 3.93 -15.47
CA GLU A 72 -10.19 2.81 -15.09
C GLU A 72 -10.20 2.58 -13.57
N SER A 73 -10.09 1.31 -13.19
CA SER A 73 -10.10 0.87 -11.79
C SER A 73 -8.85 1.36 -11.06
N VAL A 74 -9.03 2.15 -10.01
CA VAL A 74 -7.97 2.55 -9.10
C VAL A 74 -7.81 1.47 -8.05
N LYS A 75 -6.58 0.97 -7.89
CA LYS A 75 -6.19 -0.06 -6.92
C LYS A 75 -5.66 0.54 -5.63
N PRO A 76 -5.66 -0.22 -4.51
CA PRO A 76 -5.27 0.31 -3.21
C PRO A 76 -3.85 0.86 -3.19
N LEU A 77 -2.89 0.26 -3.93
CA LEU A 77 -1.51 0.76 -3.98
C LEU A 77 -1.44 2.16 -4.61
N GLN A 78 -2.16 2.37 -5.72
CA GLN A 78 -2.21 3.67 -6.40
C GLN A 78 -2.91 4.72 -5.53
N ALA A 79 -4.03 4.34 -4.92
CA ALA A 79 -4.77 5.23 -4.02
C ALA A 79 -3.94 5.59 -2.77
N ALA A 80 -3.22 4.63 -2.17
CA ALA A 80 -2.36 4.88 -1.03
C ALA A 80 -1.19 5.81 -1.38
N CYS A 81 -0.62 5.68 -2.58
CA CYS A 81 0.35 6.65 -3.09
C CYS A 81 -0.28 8.04 -3.23
N LEU A 82 -1.46 8.14 -3.85
CA LEU A 82 -2.15 9.42 -4.08
C LEU A 82 -2.51 10.14 -2.77
N LEU A 83 -2.93 9.37 -1.77
CA LEU A 83 -3.32 9.86 -0.44
C LEU A 83 -2.14 9.96 0.53
N GLN A 84 -0.90 9.76 0.04
CA GLN A 84 0.33 9.88 0.82
C GLN A 84 0.40 8.95 2.06
N ASN A 85 -0.28 7.81 1.99
CA ASN A 85 -0.37 6.85 3.08
C ASN A 85 0.81 5.85 3.05
N ALA A 86 1.97 6.30 3.52
CA ALA A 86 3.20 5.49 3.53
C ALA A 86 3.04 4.14 4.27
N GLY A 87 2.25 4.13 5.34
CA GLY A 87 1.95 2.92 6.12
C GLY A 87 1.26 1.84 5.30
N MET A 88 0.20 2.22 4.60
CA MET A 88 -0.54 1.31 3.74
C MET A 88 0.28 0.91 2.50
N VAL A 89 1.05 1.83 1.90
CA VAL A 89 1.98 1.50 0.81
C VAL A 89 2.94 0.40 1.24
N ALA A 90 3.62 0.56 2.39
CA ALA A 90 4.55 -0.44 2.91
C ALA A 90 3.88 -1.82 3.11
N ALA A 91 2.65 -1.84 3.64
CA ALA A 91 1.92 -3.09 3.83
C ALA A 91 1.51 -3.75 2.50
N LEU A 92 1.01 -2.97 1.54
CA LEU A 92 0.61 -3.47 0.23
C LEU A 92 1.80 -4.02 -0.56
N LEU A 93 2.96 -3.38 -0.46
CA LEU A 93 4.21 -3.89 -1.04
C LEU A 93 4.63 -5.21 -0.41
N GLU A 94 4.60 -5.32 0.92
CA GLU A 94 4.91 -6.59 1.60
C GLU A 94 3.94 -7.72 1.22
N LEU A 95 2.67 -7.38 0.98
CA LEU A 95 1.64 -8.32 0.53
C LEU A 95 1.76 -8.68 -0.97
N ASN A 96 2.68 -8.05 -1.71
CA ASN A 96 2.75 -8.12 -3.18
C ASN A 96 1.39 -7.78 -3.83
N ALA A 97 0.73 -6.75 -3.31
CA ALA A 97 -0.64 -6.37 -3.68
C ALA A 97 -0.69 -5.48 -4.93
N PHE A 98 -0.13 -5.99 -6.02
CA PHE A 98 -0.22 -5.40 -7.36
C PHE A 98 -0.16 -6.50 -8.41
N SER A 99 -0.65 -6.22 -9.61
CA SER A 99 -0.57 -7.13 -10.75
C SER A 99 0.68 -6.89 -11.60
N GLY A 100 1.31 -7.99 -12.02
CA GLY A 100 2.49 -7.95 -12.88
C GLY A 100 3.80 -7.77 -12.10
N SER A 101 4.72 -7.03 -12.69
CA SER A 101 6.09 -6.81 -12.24
C SER A 101 6.36 -5.35 -11.91
N LEU A 102 7.55 -5.07 -11.39
CA LEU A 102 8.02 -3.73 -11.03
C LEU A 102 8.13 -2.77 -12.22
N THR A 103 8.20 -3.29 -13.44
CA THR A 103 8.25 -2.52 -14.68
C THR A 103 6.89 -2.39 -15.36
N ASP A 104 5.86 -3.07 -14.84
CA ASP A 104 4.52 -3.02 -15.41
C ASP A 104 3.73 -1.80 -14.93
N ARG A 105 2.64 -1.54 -15.65
CA ARG A 105 1.83 -0.33 -15.54
C ARG A 105 1.42 -0.01 -14.10
N GLU A 106 0.97 -1.00 -13.33
CA GLU A 106 0.42 -0.76 -11.99
C GLU A 106 1.47 -0.22 -11.02
N PHE A 107 2.64 -0.88 -10.95
CA PHE A 107 3.74 -0.45 -10.09
C PHE A 107 4.36 0.86 -10.56
N GLN A 108 4.54 1.02 -11.89
CA GLN A 108 5.07 2.24 -12.48
C GLN A 108 4.14 3.44 -12.25
N LEU A 109 2.82 3.24 -12.28
CA LEU A 109 1.87 4.31 -11.97
C LEU A 109 1.98 4.75 -10.50
N ALA A 110 2.09 3.81 -9.56
CA ALA A 110 2.31 4.11 -8.15
C ALA A 110 3.60 4.93 -7.94
N ALA A 111 4.69 4.57 -8.63
CA ALA A 111 5.95 5.32 -8.60
C ALA A 111 5.84 6.71 -9.21
N ARG A 112 5.12 6.87 -10.33
CA ARG A 112 4.89 8.18 -10.95
C ARG A 112 4.07 9.09 -10.05
N ILE A 113 3.03 8.58 -9.40
CA ILE A 113 2.23 9.36 -8.43
C ILE A 113 3.14 9.86 -7.30
N ALA A 114 3.93 8.97 -6.70
CA ALA A 114 4.87 9.36 -5.65
C ALA A 114 5.90 10.40 -6.13
N SER A 115 6.42 10.25 -7.35
CA SER A 115 7.36 11.21 -7.96
C SER A 115 6.71 12.57 -8.22
N GLN A 116 5.49 12.60 -8.75
CA GLN A 116 4.76 13.84 -9.04
C GLN A 116 4.39 14.63 -7.78
N GLN A 117 4.14 13.91 -6.69
CA GLN A 117 3.84 14.50 -5.39
C GLN A 117 5.09 14.87 -4.59
N GLU A 118 6.29 14.64 -5.15
CA GLU A 118 7.57 14.85 -4.46
C GLU A 118 7.63 14.09 -3.11
N ASN A 119 6.93 12.95 -3.01
CA ASN A 119 6.86 12.16 -1.78
C ASN A 119 8.05 11.21 -1.68
N GLU A 120 9.15 11.71 -1.12
CA GLU A 120 10.39 10.96 -0.94
C GLU A 120 10.21 9.70 -0.09
N ALA A 121 9.32 9.73 0.90
CA ALA A 121 9.07 8.59 1.79
C ALA A 121 8.46 7.41 1.00
N ILE A 122 7.42 7.67 0.22
CA ILE A 122 6.77 6.64 -0.61
C ILE A 122 7.69 6.17 -1.75
N MET A 123 8.40 7.09 -2.39
CA MET A 123 9.39 6.72 -3.40
C MET A 123 10.49 5.82 -2.80
N GLY A 124 10.97 6.15 -1.60
CA GLY A 124 11.93 5.35 -0.85
C GLY A 124 11.42 3.93 -0.56
N LEU A 125 10.14 3.78 -0.19
CA LEU A 125 9.51 2.47 0.01
C LEU A 125 9.46 1.64 -1.28
N LEU A 126 9.08 2.26 -2.41
CA LEU A 126 9.03 1.59 -3.71
C LEU A 126 10.42 1.16 -4.18
N MET A 127 11.43 2.01 -4.00
CA MET A 127 12.83 1.71 -4.32
C MET A 127 13.39 0.61 -3.40
N ALA A 128 13.11 0.65 -2.10
CA ALA A 128 13.52 -0.38 -1.16
C ALA A 128 12.91 -1.74 -1.53
N TYR A 129 11.62 -1.77 -1.84
CA TYR A 129 10.97 -2.99 -2.33
C TYR A 129 11.60 -3.48 -3.65
N ALA A 130 11.86 -2.60 -4.62
CA ALA A 130 12.49 -2.98 -5.88
C ALA A 130 13.93 -3.51 -5.70
N GLN A 131 14.69 -2.93 -4.77
CA GLN A 131 16.04 -3.38 -4.40
C GLN A 131 16.01 -4.79 -3.80
N GLU A 132 15.08 -5.06 -2.89
CA GLU A 132 14.90 -6.37 -2.25
C GLU A 132 14.48 -7.45 -3.26
N MET A 133 13.70 -7.06 -4.27
CA MET A 133 13.34 -7.94 -5.39
C MET A 133 14.43 -8.05 -6.47
N GLY A 134 15.61 -7.44 -6.28
CA GLY A 134 16.74 -7.51 -7.22
C GLY A 134 16.51 -6.79 -8.55
N ASN A 135 15.58 -5.82 -8.58
CA ASN A 135 15.06 -5.21 -9.81
C ASN A 135 15.09 -3.67 -9.78
N LEU A 136 15.90 -3.07 -8.89
CA LEU A 136 16.01 -1.61 -8.76
C LEU A 136 16.42 -0.94 -10.08
N GLU A 137 17.42 -1.47 -10.78
CA GLU A 137 17.92 -0.87 -12.02
C GLU A 137 16.87 -0.90 -13.16
N PRO A 138 16.21 -2.04 -13.45
CA PRO A 138 15.07 -2.08 -14.38
C PRO A 138 13.93 -1.13 -13.99
N PHE A 139 13.60 -1.05 -12.69
CA PHE A 139 12.58 -0.15 -12.17
C PHE A 139 12.91 1.32 -12.46
N MET A 140 14.12 1.77 -12.10
CA MET A 140 14.57 3.15 -12.28
C MET A 140 14.65 3.54 -13.75
N ARG A 141 15.15 2.64 -14.59
CA ARG A 141 15.23 2.88 -16.04
C ARG A 141 13.84 3.09 -16.65
N THR A 142 12.86 2.29 -16.23
CA THR A 142 11.48 2.39 -16.71
C THR A 142 10.81 3.68 -16.24
N LEU A 143 11.06 4.08 -15.00
CA LEU A 143 10.53 5.33 -14.42
C LEU A 143 11.08 6.57 -15.14
N GLN A 144 12.36 6.56 -15.51
CA GLN A 144 13.01 7.66 -16.25
C GLN A 144 12.67 7.68 -17.74
N GLY A 145 12.43 6.51 -18.34
CA GLY A 145 12.27 6.33 -19.79
C GLY A 145 10.86 6.56 -20.32
N ALA A 146 9.86 6.73 -19.45
CA ALA A 146 8.47 6.84 -19.87
C ALA A 146 7.95 8.28 -19.78
N PRO A 147 7.40 8.85 -20.88
CA PRO A 147 6.79 10.18 -20.82
C PRO A 147 5.55 10.17 -19.91
N LEU A 148 5.34 11.30 -19.25
CA LEU A 148 4.11 11.67 -18.56
C LEU A 148 3.01 11.82 -19.62
N GLN A 149 2.30 10.75 -19.96
CA GLN A 149 1.09 10.78 -20.78
C GLN A 149 -0.09 10.31 -19.96
#